data_AF-A0A956FKN6-F1
#
_entry.id   AF-A0A956FKN6-F1
#
_cell.length_a   1.000
_cell.length_b   1.000
_cell.length_c   1.000
_cell.angle_alpha   90.00
_cell.angle_beta   90.00
_cell.angle_gamma   90.00
#
_symmetry.space_group_name_H-M   'P 1'
#
loop_
_entity.id
_entity.type
_entity.pdbx_description
1 polymer ?
#
loop_
_entity_poly.entity_id
_entity_poly.type
_entity_poly.pdbx_seq_one_letter_code
_entity_poly.pdbx_strand_id
1 'polypeptide(L)'
;MSSHSPQLGYNHNIPHRGRLYHVQTEDSGVDKAHIFTHIFYDGTIISSRKVEYKEHVTPEVDPGELAPVIIGLMQDSHKAMIKALRNGDFDEKIVAVIGEHPVADNRTSFEPAAPEPSQRPERRPVPEPREVESQGPPLAPGKPGPTVDPSLSHPVYASAEARAQVRASAAGHGPQRPSRGPSRIRRRAIGGIGGPGVRAGTPVPITQRRDIIVGKFASEHQAQLDEDILALLRDDT
;
A
#
# COMPACT_ATOMS: atom_id res chain seq x y z
N MET A 1 -26.00 -9.63 -5.66
CA MET A 1 -24.89 -10.39 -5.06
C MET A 1 -24.01 -9.37 -4.38
N SER A 2 -24.01 -9.35 -3.04
CA SER A 2 -23.23 -8.37 -2.28
C SER A 2 -21.75 -8.65 -2.49
N SER A 3 -21.04 -7.71 -3.10
CA SER A 3 -19.59 -7.81 -3.29
C SER A 3 -18.91 -7.57 -1.94
N HIS A 4 -18.38 -8.60 -1.29
CA HIS A 4 -17.41 -8.39 -0.22
C HIS A 4 -16.14 -7.86 -0.87
N SER A 5 -15.65 -6.72 -0.38
CA SER A 5 -14.35 -6.20 -0.81
C SER A 5 -13.27 -7.19 -0.38
N PRO A 6 -12.28 -7.51 -1.24
CA PRO A 6 -11.19 -8.41 -0.89
C PRO A 6 -10.50 -7.97 0.41
N GLN A 7 -10.26 -8.92 1.31
CA GLN A 7 -9.59 -8.66 2.57
C GLN A 7 -8.12 -8.25 2.33
N LEU A 8 -7.59 -7.34 3.17
CA LEU A 8 -6.19 -6.93 3.11
C LEU A 8 -5.28 -8.15 3.32
N GLY A 9 -4.38 -8.41 2.37
CA GLY A 9 -3.47 -9.55 2.39
C GLY A 9 -2.40 -9.49 3.48
N TYR A 10 -1.82 -10.64 3.80
CA TYR A 10 -0.70 -10.77 4.75
C TYR A 10 0.63 -10.87 4.03
N ASN A 11 1.66 -10.28 4.62
CA ASN A 11 2.98 -10.21 4.00
C ASN A 11 4.11 -10.27 5.05
N HIS A 12 5.00 -11.26 4.93
CA HIS A 12 6.11 -11.45 5.84
C HIS A 12 7.39 -11.90 5.14
N ASN A 13 8.53 -11.36 5.60
CA ASN A 13 9.86 -11.81 5.18
C ASN A 13 10.41 -12.82 6.18
N ILE A 14 10.72 -14.03 5.72
CA ILE A 14 11.12 -15.16 6.54
C ILE A 14 12.53 -15.62 6.15
N PRO A 15 13.53 -15.48 7.05
CA PRO A 15 14.88 -15.96 6.77
C PRO A 15 14.97 -17.50 6.89
N HIS A 16 15.39 -18.21 5.86
CA HIS A 16 15.52 -19.68 5.87
C HIS A 16 16.81 -20.08 5.15
N ARG A 17 17.66 -20.87 5.82
CA ARG A 17 18.96 -21.37 5.32
C ARG A 17 19.81 -20.32 4.59
N GLY A 18 19.99 -19.14 5.20
CA GLY A 18 20.79 -18.05 4.64
C GLY A 18 20.17 -17.33 3.43
N ARG A 19 18.87 -17.52 3.16
CA ARG A 19 18.10 -16.76 2.17
C ARG A 19 16.90 -16.07 2.84
N LEU A 20 16.45 -14.96 2.28
CA LEU A 20 15.24 -14.26 2.73
C LEU A 20 14.10 -14.55 1.76
N TYR A 21 13.06 -15.22 2.25
CA TYR A 21 11.86 -15.54 1.47
C TYR A 21 10.73 -14.58 1.81
N HIS A 22 9.87 -14.34 0.84
CA HIS A 22 8.70 -13.48 0.99
C HIS A 22 7.44 -14.33 0.97
N VAL A 23 6.67 -14.33 2.04
CA VAL A 23 5.40 -15.05 2.13
C VAL A 23 4.28 -14.03 1.99
N GLN A 24 3.40 -14.24 1.02
CA GLN A 24 2.27 -13.35 0.73
C GLN A 24 0.97 -14.15 0.69
N THR A 25 -0.05 -13.69 1.39
CA THR A 25 -1.40 -14.27 1.36
C THR A 25 -2.41 -13.27 0.85
N GLU A 26 -3.23 -13.66 -0.10
CA GLU A 26 -4.26 -12.83 -0.71
C GLU A 26 -5.60 -13.57 -0.80
N ASP A 27 -6.70 -12.84 -0.59
CA ASP A 27 -8.06 -13.30 -0.84
C ASP A 27 -8.53 -12.82 -2.22
N SER A 28 -9.11 -13.72 -3.01
CA SER A 28 -9.67 -13.41 -4.33
C SER A 28 -11.11 -12.91 -4.31
N GLY A 29 -11.68 -12.74 -3.11
CA GLY A 29 -13.05 -12.28 -2.89
C GLY A 29 -14.09 -13.37 -3.13
N VAL A 30 -15.34 -13.06 -2.77
CA VAL A 30 -16.47 -14.01 -2.72
C VAL A 30 -16.80 -14.65 -4.06
N ASP A 31 -16.59 -13.92 -5.17
CA ASP A 31 -16.91 -14.40 -6.51
C ASP A 31 -16.10 -15.66 -6.87
N LYS A 32 -14.85 -15.71 -6.40
CA LYS A 32 -13.91 -16.80 -6.63
C LYS A 32 -13.76 -17.73 -5.44
N ALA A 33 -14.00 -17.20 -4.23
CA ALA A 33 -13.98 -17.87 -2.94
C ALA A 33 -12.73 -18.75 -2.69
N HIS A 34 -11.56 -18.17 -2.94
CA HIS A 34 -10.29 -18.82 -2.63
C HIS A 34 -9.24 -17.84 -2.11
N ILE A 35 -8.38 -18.38 -1.24
CA ILE A 35 -7.22 -17.72 -0.66
C ILE A 35 -5.98 -18.36 -1.28
N PHE A 36 -5.04 -17.53 -1.72
CA PHE A 36 -3.73 -17.96 -2.17
C PHE A 36 -2.66 -17.53 -1.16
N THR A 37 -1.73 -18.44 -0.87
CA THR A 37 -0.50 -18.14 -0.14
C THR A 37 0.69 -18.57 -0.99
N HIS A 38 1.58 -17.62 -1.28
CA HIS A 38 2.76 -17.84 -2.09
C HIS A 38 4.03 -17.63 -1.28
N ILE A 39 5.04 -18.47 -1.51
CA ILE A 39 6.42 -18.23 -1.09
C ILE A 39 7.19 -17.76 -2.33
N PHE A 40 7.80 -16.59 -2.23
CA PHE A 40 8.67 -16.03 -3.25
C PHE A 40 10.12 -15.97 -2.78
N TYR A 41 11.02 -16.05 -3.75
CA TYR A 41 12.41 -15.68 -3.62
C TYR A 41 12.83 -14.93 -4.88
N ASP A 42 13.30 -13.69 -4.73
CA ASP A 42 13.75 -12.84 -5.83
C ASP A 42 12.80 -12.80 -7.04
N GLY A 43 11.49 -12.62 -6.77
CA GLY A 43 10.44 -12.59 -7.79
C GLY A 43 10.01 -13.96 -8.35
N THR A 44 10.66 -15.05 -7.96
CA THR A 44 10.30 -16.42 -8.37
C THR A 44 9.40 -17.08 -7.34
N ILE A 45 8.29 -17.69 -7.79
CA ILE A 45 7.40 -18.48 -6.93
C ILE A 45 8.02 -19.84 -6.66
N ILE A 46 8.24 -20.15 -5.40
CA ILE A 46 8.79 -21.44 -4.94
C ILE A 46 7.67 -22.43 -4.65
N SER A 47 6.63 -21.96 -3.98
CA SER A 47 5.49 -22.78 -3.60
C SER A 47 4.24 -21.93 -3.52
N SER A 48 3.11 -22.55 -3.83
CA SER A 48 1.78 -21.93 -3.78
C SER A 48 0.84 -22.87 -3.04
N ARG A 49 0.03 -22.31 -2.15
CA ARG A 49 -1.08 -23.02 -1.50
C ARG A 49 -2.38 -22.30 -1.83
N LYS A 50 -3.39 -23.09 -2.17
CA LYS A 50 -4.74 -22.63 -2.43
C LYS A 50 -5.66 -23.22 -1.37
N VAL A 51 -6.50 -22.38 -0.76
CA VAL A 51 -7.57 -22.78 0.15
C VAL A 51 -8.87 -22.26 -0.42
N GLU A 52 -9.82 -23.13 -0.72
CA GLU A 52 -11.16 -22.73 -1.15
C GLU A 52 -12.07 -22.60 0.07
N TYR A 53 -12.93 -21.59 0.10
CA TYR A 53 -13.88 -21.35 1.20
C TYR A 53 -15.32 -21.24 0.70
N LYS A 54 -15.61 -21.81 -0.48
CA LYS A 54 -16.95 -21.80 -1.11
C LYS A 54 -18.05 -22.33 -0.20
N GLU A 55 -17.72 -23.28 0.68
CA GLU A 55 -18.66 -23.85 1.65
C GLU A 55 -19.12 -22.84 2.71
N HIS A 56 -18.31 -21.82 3.01
CA HIS A 56 -18.65 -20.73 3.92
C HIS A 56 -19.44 -19.62 3.24
N VAL A 57 -19.48 -19.62 1.91
CA VAL A 57 -20.24 -18.64 1.11
C VAL A 57 -21.62 -19.23 0.81
N THR A 58 -22.54 -19.09 1.75
CA THR A 58 -23.97 -19.39 1.49
C THR A 58 -24.75 -18.07 1.29
N PRO A 59 -25.82 -18.07 0.48
CA PRO A 59 -26.62 -16.87 0.22
C PRO A 59 -27.31 -16.30 1.47
N GLU A 60 -27.33 -17.06 2.56
CA GLU A 60 -27.96 -16.71 3.84
C GLU A 60 -26.99 -16.04 4.82
N VAL A 61 -25.67 -16.16 4.60
CA VAL A 61 -24.65 -15.64 5.52
C VAL A 61 -24.45 -14.15 5.29
N ASP A 62 -24.53 -13.38 6.37
CA ASP A 62 -24.23 -11.95 6.36
C ASP A 62 -22.74 -11.71 6.09
N PRO A 63 -22.35 -10.80 5.19
CA PRO A 63 -20.95 -10.45 4.97
C PRO A 63 -20.17 -10.06 6.24
N GLY A 64 -20.86 -9.57 7.28
CA GLY A 64 -20.25 -9.28 8.59
C GLY A 64 -19.75 -10.53 9.33
N GLU A 65 -20.42 -11.67 9.16
CA GLU A 65 -20.02 -12.96 9.76
C GLU A 65 -19.00 -13.71 8.91
N LEU A 66 -19.02 -13.51 7.59
CA LEU A 66 -18.07 -14.14 6.68
C LEU A 66 -16.65 -13.55 6.80
N ALA A 67 -16.54 -12.25 7.01
CA ALA A 67 -15.25 -11.55 7.13
C ALA A 67 -14.29 -12.16 8.17
N PRO A 68 -14.68 -12.38 9.43
CA PRO A 68 -13.78 -12.99 10.43
C PRO A 68 -13.38 -14.42 10.09
N VAL A 69 -14.26 -15.19 9.41
CA VAL A 69 -13.94 -16.55 8.95
C VAL A 69 -12.86 -16.53 7.87
N ILE A 70 -13.00 -15.66 6.86
CA ILE A 70 -11.99 -15.49 5.80
C ILE A 70 -10.66 -15.05 6.41
N ILE A 71 -10.69 -14.09 7.33
CA ILE A 71 -9.51 -13.61 8.05
C ILE A 71 -8.81 -14.78 8.77
N GLY A 72 -9.55 -15.58 9.54
CA GLY A 72 -8.99 -16.77 10.22
C GLY A 72 -8.34 -17.75 9.24
N LEU A 73 -9.01 -18.06 8.12
CA LEU A 73 -8.46 -18.95 7.08
C LEU A 73 -7.19 -18.39 6.42
N MET A 74 -7.15 -17.07 6.18
CA MET A 74 -5.96 -16.41 5.64
C MET A 74 -4.79 -16.49 6.63
N GLN A 75 -5.06 -16.25 7.91
CA GLN A 75 -4.07 -16.35 8.99
C GLN A 75 -3.49 -17.77 9.10
N ASP A 76 -4.36 -18.78 9.10
CA ASP A 76 -3.98 -20.18 9.22
C ASP A 76 -3.18 -20.66 8.02
N SER A 77 -3.62 -20.32 6.80
CA SER A 77 -2.87 -20.63 5.57
C SER A 77 -1.47 -19.99 5.59
N HIS A 78 -1.39 -18.73 6.01
CA HIS A 78 -0.13 -17.98 6.08
C HIS A 78 0.83 -18.60 7.10
N LYS A 79 0.37 -18.81 8.35
CA LYS A 79 1.16 -19.44 9.42
C LYS A 79 1.63 -20.83 9.03
N ALA A 80 0.75 -21.66 8.47
CA ALA A 80 1.11 -23.01 8.05
C ALA A 80 2.19 -23.00 6.97
N MET A 81 2.16 -22.04 6.03
CA MET A 81 3.19 -21.89 5.01
C MET A 81 4.55 -21.49 5.61
N ILE A 82 4.56 -20.56 6.58
CA ILE A 82 5.78 -20.16 7.29
C ILE A 82 6.37 -21.35 8.07
N LYS A 83 5.53 -22.12 8.78
CA LYS A 83 5.97 -23.31 9.51
C LYS A 83 6.57 -24.36 8.59
N ALA A 84 5.90 -24.66 7.47
CA ALA A 84 6.40 -25.62 6.49
C ALA A 84 7.73 -25.16 5.86
N LEU A 85 7.87 -23.85 5.58
CA LEU A 85 9.15 -23.29 5.15
C LEU A 85 10.23 -23.53 6.20
N ARG A 86 9.98 -23.17 7.46
CA ARG A 86 10.91 -23.35 8.58
C ARG A 86 11.33 -24.80 8.82
N ASN A 87 10.39 -25.73 8.67
CA ASN A 87 10.64 -27.15 8.84
C ASN A 87 11.49 -27.75 7.71
N GLY A 88 11.67 -27.03 6.60
CA GLY A 88 12.41 -27.51 5.43
C GLY A 88 11.56 -28.31 4.44
N ASP A 89 10.22 -28.29 4.56
CA ASP A 89 9.32 -29.06 3.68
C ASP A 89 9.42 -28.63 2.20
N PHE A 90 9.93 -27.41 1.95
CA PHE A 90 10.13 -26.88 0.60
C PHE A 90 11.58 -26.96 0.13
N ASP A 91 12.50 -27.54 0.90
CA ASP A 91 13.93 -27.53 0.57
C ASP A 91 14.22 -28.20 -0.77
N GLU A 92 13.61 -29.35 -1.04
CA GLU A 92 13.77 -30.06 -2.31
C GLU A 92 13.32 -29.20 -3.51
N LYS A 93 12.19 -28.49 -3.35
CA LYS A 93 11.67 -27.59 -4.39
C LYS A 93 12.55 -26.36 -4.55
N ILE A 94 13.06 -25.81 -3.45
CA ILE A 94 13.99 -24.68 -3.47
C ILE A 94 15.26 -25.06 -4.22
N VAL A 95 15.83 -26.24 -3.94
CA VAL A 95 17.03 -26.73 -4.63
C VAL A 95 16.75 -26.96 -6.12
N ALA A 96 15.58 -27.47 -6.48
CA ALA A 96 15.20 -27.65 -7.88
C ALA A 96 15.02 -26.33 -8.66
N VAL A 97 14.51 -25.28 -8.01
CA VAL A 97 14.19 -23.99 -8.66
C VAL A 97 15.35 -23.00 -8.62
N ILE A 98 16.04 -22.89 -7.50
CA ILE A 98 17.07 -21.85 -7.22
C ILE A 98 18.47 -22.47 -7.08
N GLY A 99 18.58 -23.75 -6.74
CA GLY A 99 19.84 -24.42 -6.43
C GLY A 99 20.11 -24.56 -4.93
N GLU A 100 21.25 -25.16 -4.60
CA GLU A 100 21.65 -25.52 -3.23
C GLU A 100 21.55 -24.34 -2.25
N HIS A 101 21.22 -24.67 -1.00
CA HIS A 101 21.13 -23.69 0.07
C HIS A 101 22.53 -23.21 0.48
N PRO A 102 22.72 -21.90 0.73
CA PRO A 102 24.02 -21.38 1.15
C PRO A 102 24.42 -21.84 2.56
N VAL A 103 23.46 -22.26 3.38
CA VAL A 103 23.68 -22.78 4.74
C VAL A 103 22.94 -24.10 4.91
N ALA A 104 23.58 -25.09 5.54
CA ALA A 104 22.98 -26.41 5.78
C ALA A 104 21.86 -26.37 6.84
N ASP A 105 22.02 -25.53 7.86
CA ASP A 105 21.08 -25.42 8.98
C ASP A 105 20.31 -24.10 8.98
N ASN A 106 19.05 -24.17 9.44
CA ASN A 106 18.20 -23.00 9.66
C ASN A 106 18.55 -22.16 10.88
N ARG A 107 19.40 -22.71 11.75
CA ARG A 107 19.80 -22.11 13.02
C ARG A 107 20.83 -21.01 12.88
N THR A 108 21.48 -20.91 11.73
CA THR A 108 22.33 -19.75 11.43
C THR A 108 21.40 -18.62 11.04
N SER A 109 20.86 -17.98 12.08
CA SER A 109 20.33 -16.63 12.03
C SER A 109 21.21 -15.82 11.11
N PHE A 110 20.60 -15.04 10.22
CA PHE A 110 21.29 -13.87 9.70
C PHE A 110 21.73 -13.11 10.94
N GLU A 111 23.00 -13.23 11.33
CA GLU A 111 23.64 -12.16 12.05
C GLU A 111 23.33 -10.95 11.17
N PRO A 112 22.55 -9.96 11.65
CA PRO A 112 22.53 -8.70 10.95
C PRO A 112 24.01 -8.36 10.89
N ALA A 113 24.58 -8.32 9.68
CA ALA A 113 25.93 -7.83 9.50
C ALA A 113 25.95 -6.56 10.35
N ALA A 114 26.71 -6.61 11.46
CA ALA A 114 26.87 -5.45 12.32
C ALA A 114 27.11 -4.32 11.32
N PRO A 115 26.35 -3.21 11.38
CA PRO A 115 26.56 -2.16 10.40
C PRO A 115 28.04 -1.85 10.49
N GLU A 116 28.82 -2.32 9.51
CA GLU A 116 30.08 -1.70 9.21
C GLU A 116 29.69 -0.23 9.18
N PRO A 117 30.38 0.63 9.95
CA PRO A 117 30.06 2.03 9.97
C PRO A 117 30.13 2.47 8.52
N SER A 118 28.97 2.47 7.87
CA SER A 118 28.76 3.04 6.57
C SER A 118 29.13 4.46 6.88
N GLN A 119 30.31 4.86 6.41
CA GLN A 119 30.62 6.24 6.23
C GLN A 119 29.55 6.72 5.27
N ARG A 120 28.39 7.07 5.83
CA ARG A 120 27.36 7.86 5.21
C ARG A 120 28.17 9.02 4.67
N PRO A 121 28.27 9.20 3.35
CA PRO A 121 28.97 10.35 2.82
C PRO A 121 28.37 11.53 3.55
N GLU A 122 29.22 12.28 4.26
CA GLU A 122 28.77 13.44 5.02
C GLU A 122 27.89 14.25 4.09
N ARG A 123 26.65 14.47 4.53
CA ARG A 123 25.71 15.28 3.77
C ARG A 123 26.40 16.62 3.58
N ARG A 124 26.76 16.92 2.33
CA ARG A 124 27.43 18.17 1.97
C ARG A 124 26.71 19.30 2.71
N PRO A 125 27.44 20.18 3.43
CA PRO A 125 26.81 21.23 4.20
C PRO A 125 25.87 22.01 3.28
N VAL A 126 24.67 22.30 3.81
CA VAL A 126 23.66 23.07 3.07
C VAL A 126 24.34 24.35 2.60
N PRO A 127 24.41 24.62 1.29
CA PRO A 127 25.00 25.85 0.81
C PRO A 127 24.25 27.02 1.44
N GLU A 128 24.98 28.00 1.94
CA GLU A 128 24.39 29.23 2.47
C GLU A 128 23.40 29.79 1.44
N PRO A 129 22.24 30.32 1.89
CA PRO A 129 21.27 30.92 1.00
C PRO A 129 21.93 32.10 0.29
N ARG A 130 22.42 31.87 -0.92
CA ARG A 130 22.78 32.96 -1.82
C ARG A 130 21.46 33.63 -2.20
N GLU A 131 21.39 34.92 -1.96
CA GLU A 131 20.34 35.77 -2.50
C GLU A 131 20.27 35.50 -4.01
N VAL A 132 19.17 34.88 -4.42
CA VAL A 132 18.90 34.62 -5.82
C VAL A 132 18.56 35.97 -6.42
N GLU A 133 19.54 36.59 -7.09
CA GLU A 133 19.29 37.78 -7.90
C GLU A 133 18.18 37.45 -8.90
N SER A 134 17.11 38.24 -8.86
CA SER A 134 15.88 37.97 -9.62
C SER A 134 16.18 38.00 -11.12
N GLN A 135 16.34 36.82 -11.71
CA GLN A 135 16.46 36.63 -13.16
C GLN A 135 15.08 36.90 -13.79
N GLY A 136 14.80 38.16 -14.09
CA GLY A 136 13.62 38.57 -14.82
C GLY A 136 13.38 40.08 -14.71
N PRO A 137 13.00 40.77 -15.81
CA PRO A 137 12.56 42.16 -15.71
C PRO A 137 11.42 42.26 -14.70
N PRO A 138 11.43 43.26 -13.79
CA PRO A 138 10.35 43.40 -12.83
C PRO A 138 9.03 43.57 -13.57
N LEU A 139 8.07 42.69 -13.27
CA LEU A 139 6.70 42.82 -13.76
C LEU A 139 6.11 44.10 -13.16
N ALA A 140 6.03 45.14 -13.99
CA ALA A 140 5.35 46.37 -13.62
C ALA A 140 3.88 46.07 -13.30
N PRO A 141 3.32 46.63 -12.20
CA PRO A 141 1.91 46.43 -11.88
C PRO A 141 1.04 47.03 -12.99
N GLY A 142 0.26 46.18 -13.65
CA GLY A 142 -0.73 46.60 -14.66
C GLY A 142 -0.62 45.98 -16.04
N LYS A 143 0.35 45.09 -16.31
CA LYS A 143 0.35 44.28 -17.55
C LYS A 143 0.45 42.79 -17.23
N PRO A 144 -0.55 41.96 -17.60
CA PRO A 144 -0.39 40.52 -17.50
C PRO A 144 0.77 40.12 -18.42
N GLY A 145 1.76 39.42 -17.87
CA GLY A 145 2.80 38.77 -18.67
C GLY A 145 2.14 37.82 -19.69
N PRO A 146 2.86 37.41 -20.76
CA PRO A 146 2.30 36.54 -21.77
C PRO A 146 1.88 35.23 -21.12
N THR A 147 0.58 35.11 -20.86
CA THR A 147 -0.03 33.86 -20.47
C THR A 147 -0.05 33.05 -21.74
N VAL A 148 0.94 32.16 -21.90
CA VAL A 148 0.89 31.16 -22.96
C VAL A 148 -0.34 30.32 -22.66
N ASP A 149 -1.39 30.52 -23.46
CA ASP A 149 -2.65 29.81 -23.30
C ASP A 149 -2.37 28.30 -23.48
N PRO A 150 -2.61 27.47 -22.45
CA PRO A 150 -2.40 26.01 -22.55
C PRO A 150 -3.29 25.36 -23.63
N SER A 151 -4.29 26.08 -24.17
CA SER A 151 -5.06 25.64 -25.34
C SER A 151 -4.27 25.65 -26.66
N LEU A 152 -3.09 26.29 -26.69
CA LEU A 152 -2.23 26.39 -27.86
C LEU A 152 -1.06 25.40 -27.87
N SER A 153 -0.70 24.79 -26.72
CA SER A 153 0.50 23.95 -26.61
C SER A 153 0.24 22.46 -26.39
N HIS A 154 -0.98 22.04 -26.04
CA HIS A 154 -1.33 20.64 -25.85
C HIS A 154 -2.13 20.04 -27.02
N PRO A 155 -1.73 18.88 -27.59
CA PRO A 155 -2.39 18.28 -28.76
C PRO A 155 -3.85 17.88 -28.51
N VAL A 156 -4.23 17.65 -27.24
CA VAL A 156 -5.60 17.34 -26.82
C VAL A 156 -6.53 18.56 -26.92
N TYR A 157 -6.01 19.78 -26.78
CA TYR A 157 -6.78 21.04 -26.83
C TYR A 157 -6.68 21.77 -28.17
N ALA A 158 -5.78 21.33 -29.06
CA ALA A 158 -5.62 21.89 -30.40
C ALA A 158 -6.68 21.42 -31.41
N SER A 159 -7.44 20.36 -31.09
CA SER A 159 -8.45 19.80 -31.99
C SER A 159 -9.64 20.76 -32.16
N ALA A 160 -10.17 20.81 -33.40
CA ALA A 160 -11.33 21.64 -33.72
C ALA A 160 -12.58 21.22 -32.91
N GLU A 161 -12.71 19.93 -32.60
CA GLU A 161 -13.80 19.38 -31.79
C GLU A 161 -13.73 19.84 -30.33
N ALA A 162 -12.54 19.83 -29.70
CA ALA A 162 -12.37 20.33 -28.34
C ALA A 162 -12.71 21.82 -28.25
N ARG A 163 -12.30 22.61 -29.27
CA ARG A 163 -12.66 24.04 -29.38
C ARG A 163 -14.17 24.26 -29.53
N ALA A 164 -14.84 23.42 -30.32
CA ALA A 164 -16.29 23.49 -30.51
C ALA A 164 -17.05 23.15 -29.21
N GLN A 165 -16.61 22.13 -28.47
CA GLN A 165 -17.21 21.75 -27.18
C GLN A 165 -17.04 22.84 -26.11
N VAL A 166 -15.87 23.49 -26.05
CA VAL A 166 -15.64 24.63 -25.15
C VAL A 166 -16.53 25.82 -25.53
N ARG A 167 -16.64 26.15 -26.82
CA ARG A 167 -17.51 27.24 -27.30
C ARG A 167 -19.00 26.95 -27.03
N ALA A 168 -19.45 25.71 -27.21
CA ALA A 168 -20.81 25.28 -26.90
C ALA A 168 -21.10 25.34 -25.39
N SER A 169 -20.13 24.95 -24.56
CA SER A 169 -20.22 25.05 -23.11
C SER A 169 -20.25 26.50 -22.62
N ALA A 170 -19.45 27.38 -23.24
CA ALA A 170 -19.45 28.83 -22.95
C ALA A 170 -20.75 29.52 -23.40
N ALA A 171 -21.40 29.01 -24.46
CA ALA A 171 -22.70 29.47 -24.91
C ALA A 171 -23.88 28.86 -24.11
N GLY A 172 -23.62 28.02 -23.10
CA GLY A 172 -24.67 27.40 -22.27
C GLY A 172 -25.41 26.23 -22.93
N HIS A 173 -24.93 25.73 -24.07
CA HIS A 173 -25.53 24.64 -24.86
C HIS A 173 -24.78 23.30 -24.69
N GLY A 174 -23.93 23.18 -23.66
CA GLY A 174 -23.25 21.93 -23.33
C GLY A 174 -24.19 20.90 -22.69
N PRO A 175 -23.88 19.59 -22.77
CA PRO A 175 -24.67 18.54 -22.12
C PRO A 175 -24.82 18.85 -20.62
N GLN A 176 -26.04 18.72 -20.11
CA GLN A 176 -26.38 19.02 -18.72
C GLN A 176 -25.57 18.11 -17.79
N ARG A 177 -24.50 18.65 -17.19
CA ARG A 177 -23.67 17.91 -16.24
C ARG A 177 -24.48 17.74 -14.95
N PRO A 178 -24.75 16.51 -14.46
CA PRO A 178 -25.36 16.33 -13.15
C PRO A 178 -24.31 16.62 -12.08
N SER A 179 -24.12 17.90 -11.76
CA SER A 179 -23.55 18.37 -10.49
C SER A 179 -23.54 19.89 -10.49
N ARG A 180 -24.33 20.49 -9.60
CA ARG A 180 -24.02 21.81 -9.08
C ARG A 180 -22.72 21.67 -8.28
N GLY A 181 -21.60 22.10 -8.87
CA GLY A 181 -20.38 22.32 -8.10
C GLY A 181 -20.68 23.23 -6.90
N PRO A 182 -19.99 23.06 -5.76
CA PRO A 182 -20.33 23.76 -4.54
C PRO A 182 -20.32 25.28 -4.76
N SER A 183 -21.42 25.93 -4.39
CA SER A 183 -21.57 27.38 -4.40
C SER A 183 -20.40 28.02 -3.64
N ARG A 184 -19.87 29.13 -4.14
CA ARG A 184 -18.75 29.87 -3.57
C ARG A 184 -19.03 30.23 -2.10
N ILE A 185 -18.49 29.42 -1.18
CA ILE A 185 -18.44 29.74 0.24
C ILE A 185 -17.39 30.83 0.44
N ARG A 186 -17.79 31.94 1.08
CA ARG A 186 -16.90 33.04 1.45
C ARG A 186 -15.72 32.48 2.26
N ARG A 187 -14.50 32.93 1.95
CA ARG A 187 -13.26 32.53 2.64
C ARG A 187 -13.44 32.69 4.16
N ARG A 188 -13.52 31.58 4.88
CA ARG A 188 -13.27 31.51 6.32
C ARG A 188 -11.87 30.93 6.49
N ALA A 189 -11.15 31.45 7.49
CA ALA A 189 -9.79 31.04 7.80
C ALA A 189 -9.67 29.53 7.96
N ILE A 190 -8.57 29.01 7.40
CA ILE A 190 -7.98 27.67 7.49
C ILE A 190 -8.51 26.88 8.69
N GLY A 191 -9.30 25.86 8.39
CA GLY A 191 -9.86 24.91 9.36
C GLY A 191 -10.68 23.87 8.62
N GLY A 192 -10.08 22.69 8.37
CA GLY A 192 -10.72 21.57 7.70
C GLY A 192 -11.98 21.09 8.42
N ILE A 193 -12.95 20.68 7.61
CA ILE A 193 -14.31 20.31 7.99
C ILE A 193 -14.28 18.88 8.58
N GLY A 194 -14.79 18.70 9.81
CA GLY A 194 -15.32 17.40 10.25
C GLY A 194 -14.61 16.62 11.35
N GLY A 195 -13.77 17.22 12.20
CA GLY A 195 -13.22 16.54 13.39
C GLY A 195 -12.96 17.50 14.55
N PRO A 196 -12.93 17.03 15.81
CA PRO A 196 -12.46 17.86 16.93
C PRO A 196 -11.04 18.30 16.62
N GLY A 197 -10.84 19.61 16.49
CA GLY A 197 -9.58 20.20 16.06
C GLY A 197 -8.43 19.76 16.96
N VAL A 198 -7.47 19.04 16.38
CA VAL A 198 -6.19 18.76 17.04
C VAL A 198 -5.39 20.05 17.05
N ARG A 199 -5.09 20.56 18.25
CA ARG A 199 -4.21 21.72 18.42
C ARG A 199 -2.78 21.31 18.06
N ALA A 200 -2.08 22.16 17.30
CA ALA A 200 -0.66 21.97 17.04
C ALA A 200 0.10 21.97 18.38
N GLY A 201 0.81 20.87 18.69
CA GLY A 201 1.61 20.73 19.91
C GLY A 201 1.16 19.64 20.89
N THR A 202 0.07 18.92 20.63
CA THR A 202 -0.32 17.76 21.47
C THR A 202 0.36 16.48 20.95
N PRO A 203 1.15 15.76 21.77
CA PRO A 203 1.72 14.49 21.36
C PRO A 203 0.62 13.43 21.34
N VAL A 204 0.16 13.10 20.14
CA VAL A 204 -0.73 11.96 19.92
C VAL A 204 0.15 10.73 19.66
N PRO A 205 0.02 9.64 20.43
CA PRO A 205 0.81 8.44 20.23
C PRO A 205 0.61 7.89 18.81
N ILE A 206 1.70 7.40 18.21
CA ILE A 206 1.78 7.00 16.79
C ILE A 206 0.73 5.94 16.42
N THR A 207 0.26 5.15 17.39
CA THR A 207 -0.82 4.16 17.25
C THR A 207 -2.15 4.77 16.83
N GLN A 208 -2.44 6.02 17.19
CA GLN A 208 -3.73 6.67 16.90
C GLN A 208 -3.83 7.29 15.51
N ARG A 209 -2.76 7.28 14.70
CA ARG A 209 -2.76 7.84 13.34
C ARG A 209 -3.21 6.86 12.25
N ARG A 210 -3.40 5.57 12.57
CA ARG A 210 -3.74 4.51 11.59
C ARG A 210 -5.18 4.01 11.70
N ASP A 211 -5.93 4.46 12.70
CA ASP A 211 -7.24 3.91 13.04
C ASP A 211 -8.38 4.83 12.66
N ILE A 212 -8.66 4.98 11.37
CA ILE A 212 -9.92 5.62 10.97
C ILE A 212 -10.62 4.77 9.92
N ILE A 213 -11.50 3.91 10.45
CA ILE A 213 -12.73 3.33 9.87
C ILE A 213 -12.61 1.95 9.19
N VAL A 214 -11.44 1.52 8.72
CA VAL A 214 -11.17 0.10 8.33
C VAL A 214 -9.96 -0.48 9.09
N GLY A 215 -9.20 0.38 9.78
CA GLY A 215 -7.84 0.10 10.26
C GLY A 215 -7.73 -0.63 11.59
N LYS A 216 -8.70 -0.55 12.50
CA LYS A 216 -8.52 -1.11 13.85
C LYS A 216 -8.52 -2.64 13.86
N PHE A 217 -9.51 -3.26 13.23
CA PHE A 217 -9.63 -4.73 13.18
C PHE A 217 -8.52 -5.36 12.33
N ALA A 218 -8.26 -4.81 11.13
CA ALA A 218 -7.17 -5.29 10.29
C ALA A 218 -5.79 -5.12 10.96
N SER A 219 -5.56 -4.01 11.67
CA SER A 219 -4.29 -3.76 12.37
C SER A 219 -4.11 -4.64 13.61
N GLU A 220 -5.17 -4.95 14.37
CA GLU A 220 -5.12 -5.87 15.51
C GLU A 220 -4.81 -7.30 15.03
N HIS A 221 -5.51 -7.77 13.99
CA HIS A 221 -5.26 -9.09 13.40
C HIS A 221 -3.85 -9.20 12.79
N GLN A 222 -3.34 -8.12 12.19
CA GLN A 222 -1.96 -8.07 11.72
C GLN A 222 -0.96 -8.15 12.88
N ALA A 223 -1.18 -7.38 13.96
CA ALA A 223 -0.28 -7.38 15.11
C ALA A 223 -0.21 -8.75 15.78
N GLN A 224 -1.33 -9.45 15.94
CA GLN A 224 -1.34 -10.81 16.49
C GLN A 224 -0.59 -11.79 15.60
N LEU A 225 -0.75 -11.70 14.28
CA LEU A 225 0.04 -12.53 13.36
C LEU A 225 1.52 -12.24 13.43
N ASP A 226 1.90 -10.96 13.51
CA ASP A 226 3.28 -10.54 13.62
C ASP A 226 3.91 -11.11 14.89
N GLU A 227 3.19 -11.05 16.03
CA GLU A 227 3.65 -11.65 17.29
C GLU A 227 3.77 -13.17 17.19
N ASP A 228 2.79 -13.86 16.62
CA ASP A 228 2.82 -15.31 16.45
C ASP A 228 3.96 -15.74 15.52
N ILE A 229 4.21 -14.99 14.44
CA ILE A 229 5.31 -15.25 13.52
C ILE A 229 6.62 -14.98 14.23
N LEU A 230 6.76 -13.86 14.95
CA LEU A 230 7.97 -13.57 15.74
C LEU A 230 8.22 -14.65 16.80
N ALA A 231 7.19 -15.23 17.42
CA ALA A 231 7.33 -16.36 18.33
C ALA A 231 7.86 -17.60 17.59
N LEU A 232 7.30 -17.94 16.44
CA LEU A 232 7.82 -19.03 15.58
C LEU A 232 9.26 -18.80 15.13
N LEU A 233 9.70 -17.54 15.02
CA LEU A 233 11.09 -17.19 14.72
C LEU A 233 12.03 -17.30 15.94
N ARG A 234 11.49 -17.27 17.17
CA ARG A 234 12.25 -17.29 18.42
C ARG A 234 12.40 -18.69 19.01
N ASP A 235 11.42 -19.57 18.83
CA ASP A 235 11.40 -20.91 19.46
C ASP A 235 12.50 -21.87 18.94
N ASP A 236 13.28 -21.46 17.93
CA ASP A 236 14.42 -22.21 17.37
C ASP A 236 15.79 -21.86 18.00
N THR A 237 15.86 -21.01 19.04
CA THR A 237 17.09 -20.72 19.80
C THR A 237 17.48 -21.83 20.76
#